data_AF-A0AAD4NVB5-F1
#
_entry.id   AF-A0AAD4NVB5-F1
#
_cell.length_a   1.000
_cell.length_b   1.000
_cell.length_c   1.000
_cell.angle_alpha   90.00
_cell.angle_beta   90.00
_cell.angle_gamma   90.00
#
_symmetry.space_group_name_H-M   'P 1'
#
loop_
_entity.id
_entity.type
_entity.pdbx_description
1 polymer ?
#
loop_
_entity_poly.entity_id
_entity_poly.type
_entity_poly.pdbx_seq_one_letter_code
_entity_poly.pdbx_strand_id
1 'polypeptide(L)'
;MRLDKIVARLGSRVKSNVPSHRRGTLNKLRKDHDAETIDLEFREICDVIIADRALGNISWTSIITKTSWRKRLLLGCGVQAFGPLSGINVINYYGLRIYEILGISAQESLMIIGISGALSIVWCTIGLALVDKVGRIKPLLISAAGLATALLINAVQGQYFDSNNGPQLRNMVAMNFLFSFFYTPLGYISWAYPAEIFPIECCALGNAIATFKNWFSPQALSSVEFKYFYVFFCFNIIAFLCYWFFYPETKGKTLEQMVELFGNQLVPHALQDPAAASTAIEKEEKLHAEVA
;
A
#
# COMPACT_ATOMS: atom_id res chain seq x y z
N MET A 1 29.52 27.49 5.29
CA MET A 1 29.86 26.43 6.25
C MET A 1 29.28 25.13 5.70
N ARG A 2 30.12 24.26 5.11
CA ARG A 2 29.70 23.12 4.28
C ARG A 2 28.91 22.11 5.11
N LEU A 3 27.78 21.63 4.57
CA LEU A 3 26.89 20.62 5.16
C LEU A 3 27.68 19.43 5.74
N ASP A 4 28.76 19.05 5.07
CA ASP A 4 29.67 17.96 5.43
C ASP A 4 30.21 18.07 6.88
N LYS A 5 30.57 19.29 7.34
CA LYS A 5 31.07 19.51 8.71
C LYS A 5 29.95 19.42 9.76
N ILE A 6 28.71 19.67 9.38
CA ILE A 6 27.54 19.54 10.25
C ILE A 6 27.14 18.07 10.36
N VAL A 7 27.11 17.35 9.23
CA VAL A 7 26.84 15.91 9.18
C VAL A 7 27.88 15.13 9.98
N ALA A 8 29.18 15.42 9.83
CA ALA A 8 30.24 14.77 10.60
C ALA A 8 30.14 15.02 12.12
N ARG A 9 29.81 16.25 12.54
CA ARG A 9 29.60 16.59 13.96
C ARG A 9 28.33 15.98 14.56
N LEU A 10 27.28 15.83 13.75
CA LEU A 10 26.06 15.15 14.16
C LEU A 10 26.28 13.63 14.26
N GLY A 11 27.00 13.05 13.31
CA GLY A 11 27.36 11.62 13.32
C GLY A 11 28.17 11.22 14.55
N SER A 12 29.18 12.02 14.94
CA SER A 12 29.99 11.72 16.13
C SER A 12 29.20 11.86 17.44
N ARG A 13 28.33 12.86 17.55
CA ARG A 13 27.41 13.04 18.70
C ARG A 13 26.31 12.00 18.78
N VAL A 14 25.89 11.42 17.65
CA VAL A 14 24.90 10.34 17.65
C VAL A 14 25.58 9.03 18.04
N LYS A 15 26.73 8.68 17.45
CA LYS A 15 27.50 7.49 17.87
C LYS A 15 27.83 7.49 19.37
N SER A 16 28.08 8.66 19.96
CA SER A 16 28.32 8.78 21.41
C SER A 16 27.05 8.71 22.28
N ASN A 17 25.86 8.83 21.69
CA ASN A 17 24.59 9.00 22.41
C ASN A 17 23.51 7.97 21.99
N VAL A 18 23.87 6.94 21.22
CA VAL A 18 23.01 5.77 20.99
C VAL A 18 23.13 4.86 22.21
N PRO A 19 22.08 4.70 23.03
CA PRO A 19 22.17 3.88 24.23
C PRO A 19 22.41 2.41 23.86
N SER A 20 23.37 1.77 24.53
CA SER A 20 23.63 0.32 24.49
C SER A 20 22.37 -0.54 24.69
N HIS A 21 21.34 0.03 25.32
CA HIS A 21 20.02 -0.55 25.47
C HIS A 21 19.33 -0.90 24.13
N ARG A 22 19.51 -0.10 23.06
CA ARG A 22 18.87 -0.35 21.75
C ARG A 22 19.44 -1.58 21.06
N ARG A 23 20.75 -1.80 21.17
CA ARG A 23 21.42 -3.03 20.70
C ARG A 23 20.92 -4.25 21.46
N GLY A 24 20.71 -4.10 22.77
CA GLY A 24 20.13 -5.14 23.63
C GLY A 24 18.71 -5.54 23.20
N THR A 25 17.88 -4.59 22.77
CA THR A 25 16.54 -4.87 22.26
C THR A 25 16.57 -5.53 20.88
N LEU A 26 17.46 -5.09 19.98
CA LEU A 26 17.62 -5.70 18.65
C LEU A 26 18.08 -7.17 18.75
N ASN A 27 19.04 -7.45 19.64
CA ASN A 27 19.46 -8.83 19.97
C ASN A 27 18.33 -9.68 20.55
N LYS A 28 17.39 -9.09 21.28
CA LYS A 28 16.22 -9.83 21.80
C LYS A 28 15.18 -10.13 20.73
N LEU A 29 15.04 -9.25 19.73
CA LEU A 29 14.08 -9.37 18.64
C LEU A 29 14.58 -10.30 17.53
N ARG A 30 15.90 -10.38 17.31
CA ARG A 30 16.53 -11.20 16.25
C ARG A 30 17.43 -12.30 16.81
N LYS A 31 16.88 -13.11 17.72
CA LYS A 31 17.63 -14.20 18.37
C LYS A 31 18.17 -15.26 17.41
N ASP A 32 17.60 -15.38 16.20
CA ASP A 32 17.97 -16.36 15.18
C ASP A 32 18.91 -15.80 14.08
N HIS A 33 19.52 -14.62 14.27
CA HIS A 33 20.46 -14.05 13.28
C HIS A 33 21.88 -13.96 13.83
N ASP A 34 22.86 -14.11 12.93
CA ASP A 34 24.28 -13.96 13.27
C ASP A 34 24.58 -12.57 13.83
N ALA A 35 25.51 -12.52 14.78
CA ALA A 35 25.91 -11.29 15.45
C ALA A 35 26.42 -10.22 14.47
N GLU A 36 27.03 -10.64 13.36
CA GLU A 36 27.51 -9.76 12.30
C GLU A 36 26.36 -9.07 11.55
N THR A 37 25.29 -9.82 11.22
CA THR A 37 24.08 -9.27 10.59
C THR A 37 23.39 -8.27 11.50
N ILE A 38 23.34 -8.55 12.81
CA ILE A 38 22.74 -7.63 13.79
C ILE A 38 23.56 -6.34 13.91
N ASP A 39 24.89 -6.42 13.85
CA ASP A 39 25.75 -5.25 13.89
C ASP A 39 25.66 -4.40 12.62
N LEU A 40 25.46 -5.02 11.46
CA LEU A 40 25.22 -4.32 10.19
C LEU A 40 23.88 -3.59 10.20
N GLU A 41 22.80 -4.24 10.61
CA GLU A 41 21.48 -3.59 10.72
C GLU A 41 21.47 -2.48 11.77
N PHE A 42 22.17 -2.67 12.89
CA PHE A 42 22.28 -1.64 13.91
C PHE A 42 23.01 -0.40 13.37
N ARG A 43 24.04 -0.59 12.54
CA ARG A 43 24.74 0.51 11.85
C ARG A 43 23.82 1.22 10.87
N GLU A 44 23.09 0.48 10.04
CA GLU A 44 22.12 1.05 9.09
C GLU A 44 21.06 1.90 9.79
N ILE A 45 20.49 1.40 10.89
CA ILE A 45 19.51 2.16 11.69
C ILE A 45 20.13 3.46 12.22
N CYS A 46 21.39 3.41 12.68
CA CYS A 46 22.08 4.61 13.16
C CYS A 46 22.31 5.64 12.04
N ASP A 47 22.75 5.20 10.87
CA ASP A 47 23.01 6.06 9.72
C ASP A 47 21.72 6.72 9.19
N VAL A 48 20.61 5.98 9.19
CA VAL A 48 19.28 6.52 8.86
C VAL A 48 18.84 7.59 9.87
N ILE A 49 19.02 7.36 11.17
CA ILE A 49 18.66 8.35 12.21
C ILE A 49 19.51 9.62 12.06
N ILE A 50 20.78 9.50 11.70
CA ILE A 50 21.68 10.64 11.47
C ILE A 50 21.22 11.42 10.23
N ALA A 51 20.89 10.72 9.14
CA ALA A 51 20.36 11.33 7.92
C ALA A 51 19.02 12.03 8.15
N ASP A 52 18.10 11.41 8.89
CA ASP A 52 16.79 11.97 9.21
C ASP A 52 16.91 13.25 10.08
N ARG A 53 17.79 13.21 11.08
CA ARG A 53 18.10 14.40 11.91
C ARG A 53 18.80 15.51 11.12
N ALA A 54 19.59 15.17 10.11
CA ALA A 54 20.23 16.15 9.23
C ALA A 54 19.22 16.84 8.28
N LEU A 55 18.11 16.17 7.95
CA LEU A 55 17.04 16.71 7.10
C LEU A 55 16.11 17.69 7.84
N GLY A 56 16.12 17.71 9.18
CA GLY A 56 15.30 18.59 10.01
C GLY A 56 13.80 18.21 10.03
N ASN A 57 13.00 18.92 10.84
CA ASN A 57 11.55 18.66 10.96
C ASN A 57 10.87 18.63 9.58
N ILE A 58 10.31 17.48 9.22
CA ILE A 58 9.57 17.29 7.97
C ILE A 58 8.28 18.12 8.04
N SER A 59 8.28 19.30 7.44
CA SER A 59 7.08 20.12 7.30
C SER A 59 6.22 19.60 6.14
N TRP A 60 4.88 19.71 6.23
CA TRP A 60 3.95 19.35 5.16
C TRP A 60 4.31 20.00 3.82
N THR A 61 4.82 21.24 3.85
CA THR A 61 5.32 21.94 2.67
C THR A 61 6.55 21.27 2.05
N SER A 62 7.42 20.68 2.86
CA SER A 62 8.62 19.98 2.38
C SER A 62 8.29 18.65 1.66
N ILE A 63 7.26 17.94 2.12
CA ILE A 63 6.72 16.73 1.48
C ILE A 63 6.16 17.08 0.11
N ILE A 64 5.38 18.17 0.04
CA ILE A 64 4.83 18.66 -1.22
C ILE A 64 5.92 19.35 -2.04
N THR A 65 7.09 19.74 -1.58
CA THR A 65 8.06 20.46 -2.45
C THR A 65 9.05 19.51 -3.12
N LYS A 66 9.41 18.40 -2.47
CA LYS A 66 10.39 17.44 -3.00
C LYS A 66 9.74 16.47 -3.99
N THR A 67 10.26 16.37 -5.21
CA THR A 67 9.74 15.51 -6.28
C THR A 67 9.66 14.03 -5.90
N SER A 68 10.67 13.52 -5.19
CA SER A 68 10.68 12.13 -4.68
C SER A 68 9.52 11.87 -3.70
N TRP A 69 9.30 12.80 -2.77
CA TRP A 69 8.25 12.71 -1.75
C TRP A 69 6.86 12.89 -2.34
N ARG A 70 6.71 13.78 -3.33
CA ARG A 70 5.48 13.92 -4.13
C ARG A 70 5.10 12.61 -4.82
N LYS A 71 6.05 11.92 -5.47
CA LYS A 71 5.77 10.68 -6.18
C LYS A 71 5.28 9.58 -5.22
N ARG A 72 5.94 9.45 -4.08
CA ARG A 72 5.56 8.53 -3.00
C ARG A 72 4.17 8.83 -2.43
N LEU A 73 3.92 10.10 -2.15
CA LEU A 73 2.63 10.61 -1.69
C LEU A 73 1.50 10.27 -2.68
N LEU A 74 1.70 10.53 -3.97
CA LEU A 74 0.72 10.25 -5.00
C LEU A 74 0.43 8.75 -5.14
N LEU A 75 1.44 7.89 -5.05
CA LEU A 75 1.26 6.44 -5.11
C LEU A 75 0.55 5.89 -3.86
N GLY A 76 0.90 6.39 -2.67
CA GLY A 76 0.24 6.01 -1.42
C GLY A 76 -1.21 6.49 -1.34
N CYS A 77 -1.48 7.74 -1.70
CA CYS A 77 -2.85 8.26 -1.79
C CYS A 77 -3.64 7.58 -2.91
N GLY A 78 -3.00 7.27 -4.04
CA GLY A 78 -3.62 6.61 -5.18
C GLY A 78 -4.14 5.22 -4.83
N VAL A 79 -3.35 4.38 -4.17
CA VAL A 79 -3.75 3.01 -3.83
C VAL A 79 -4.89 3.00 -2.82
N GLN A 80 -4.87 3.94 -1.86
CA GLN A 80 -5.95 4.13 -0.90
C GLN A 80 -7.23 4.66 -1.58
N ALA A 81 -7.10 5.57 -2.55
CA ALA A 81 -8.25 6.08 -3.28
C ALA A 81 -8.91 5.01 -4.18
N PHE A 82 -8.11 4.10 -4.75
CA PHE A 82 -8.63 2.99 -5.54
C PHE A 82 -9.43 1.97 -4.71
N GLY A 83 -9.23 1.92 -3.38
CA GLY A 83 -10.04 1.08 -2.48
C GLY A 83 -11.54 1.39 -2.59
N PRO A 84 -12.03 2.58 -2.19
CA PRO A 84 -13.43 2.94 -2.36
C PRO A 84 -13.87 3.05 -3.83
N LEU A 85 -12.99 3.50 -4.73
CA LEU A 85 -13.28 3.58 -6.17
C LEU A 85 -13.34 2.21 -6.86
N SER A 86 -12.98 1.12 -6.18
CA SER A 86 -13.18 -0.24 -6.70
C SER A 86 -14.65 -0.63 -6.76
N GLY A 87 -15.53 0.06 -6.02
CA GLY A 87 -16.96 -0.27 -5.92
C GLY A 87 -17.34 -1.12 -4.71
N ILE A 88 -16.41 -1.42 -3.78
CA ILE A 88 -16.67 -2.23 -2.58
C ILE A 88 -17.87 -1.74 -1.75
N ASN A 89 -18.02 -0.43 -1.61
CA ASN A 89 -19.13 0.15 -0.85
C ASN A 89 -20.47 -0.04 -1.57
N VAL A 90 -20.50 0.09 -2.89
CA VAL A 90 -21.73 -0.14 -3.67
C VAL A 90 -22.14 -1.60 -3.62
N ILE A 91 -21.19 -2.52 -3.67
CA ILE A 91 -21.45 -3.95 -3.50
C ILE A 91 -22.02 -4.25 -2.10
N ASN A 92 -21.48 -3.65 -1.04
CA ASN A 92 -21.99 -3.85 0.32
C ASN A 92 -23.40 -3.28 0.53
N TYR A 93 -23.70 -2.11 -0.04
CA TYR A 93 -25.04 -1.50 0.08
C TYR A 93 -26.07 -2.16 -0.85
N TYR A 94 -25.68 -2.52 -2.06
CA TYR A 94 -26.58 -3.05 -3.09
C TYR A 94 -26.73 -4.57 -3.00
N GLY A 95 -25.76 -5.28 -2.41
CA GLY A 95 -25.86 -6.71 -2.14
C GLY A 95 -27.13 -7.05 -1.36
N LEU A 96 -27.42 -6.28 -0.29
CA LEU A 96 -28.66 -6.41 0.47
C LEU A 96 -29.92 -6.19 -0.39
N ARG A 97 -29.92 -5.17 -1.26
CA ARG A 97 -31.06 -4.88 -2.14
C ARG A 97 -31.27 -5.98 -3.19
N ILE A 98 -30.19 -6.53 -3.75
CA ILE A 98 -30.26 -7.69 -4.66
C ILE A 98 -30.88 -8.88 -3.92
N TYR A 99 -30.47 -9.12 -2.68
CA TYR A 99 -31.01 -10.20 -1.85
C TYR A 99 -32.48 -9.96 -1.46
N GLU A 100 -32.91 -8.72 -1.26
CA GLU A 100 -34.33 -8.41 -1.09
C GLU A 100 -35.16 -8.73 -2.34
N ILE A 101 -34.66 -8.39 -3.53
CA ILE A 101 -35.36 -8.66 -4.80
C ILE A 101 -35.43 -10.18 -5.08
N LEU A 102 -34.46 -10.95 -4.58
CA LEU A 102 -34.46 -12.41 -4.53
C LEU A 102 -35.60 -13.02 -3.71
N GLY A 103 -36.32 -12.22 -2.93
CA GLY A 103 -37.23 -12.72 -1.90
C GLY A 103 -36.49 -13.43 -0.76
N ILE A 104 -35.17 -13.27 -0.67
CA ILE A 104 -34.38 -13.76 0.46
C ILE A 104 -34.70 -12.85 1.64
N SER A 105 -34.97 -13.46 2.79
CA SER A 105 -35.26 -12.70 4.00
C SER A 105 -34.08 -11.80 4.38
N ALA A 106 -34.35 -10.67 5.04
CA ALA A 106 -33.29 -9.78 5.52
C ALA A 106 -32.29 -10.54 6.45
N GLN A 107 -32.78 -11.53 7.19
CA GLN A 107 -31.97 -12.38 8.06
C GLN A 107 -30.98 -13.25 7.26
N GLU A 108 -31.45 -13.93 6.21
CA GLU A 108 -30.58 -14.74 5.34
C GLU A 108 -29.60 -13.87 4.55
N SER A 109 -30.03 -12.68 4.11
CA SER A 109 -29.17 -11.68 3.46
C SER A 109 -28.01 -11.28 4.35
N LEU A 110 -28.28 -11.03 5.64
CA LEU A 110 -27.25 -10.77 6.65
C LEU A 110 -26.33 -11.97 6.84
N MET A 111 -26.85 -13.20 6.85
CA MET A 111 -26.03 -14.41 6.95
C MET A 111 -25.09 -14.55 5.76
N ILE A 112 -25.56 -14.31 4.53
CA ILE A 112 -24.73 -14.38 3.31
C ILE A 112 -23.58 -13.37 3.40
N ILE A 113 -23.86 -12.14 3.82
CA ILE A 113 -22.82 -11.11 4.00
C ILE A 113 -21.86 -11.49 5.12
N GLY A 114 -22.36 -12.02 6.24
CA GLY A 114 -21.54 -12.51 7.35
C GLY A 114 -20.59 -13.62 6.91
N ILE A 115 -21.07 -14.59 6.12
CA ILE A 115 -20.25 -15.67 5.54
C ILE A 115 -19.21 -15.10 4.58
N SER A 116 -19.60 -14.17 3.70
CA SER A 116 -18.66 -13.49 2.80
C SER A 116 -17.57 -12.75 3.59
N GLY A 117 -17.94 -12.07 4.68
CA GLY A 117 -16.98 -11.38 5.56
C GLY A 117 -16.02 -12.35 6.26
N ALA A 118 -16.53 -13.47 6.77
CA ALA A 118 -15.69 -14.51 7.38
C ALA A 118 -14.71 -15.11 6.36
N LEU A 119 -15.17 -15.40 5.14
CA LEU A 119 -14.32 -15.84 4.04
C LEU A 119 -13.24 -14.82 3.70
N SER A 120 -13.57 -13.53 3.66
CA SER A 120 -12.59 -12.46 3.41
C SER A 120 -11.46 -12.45 4.44
N ILE A 121 -11.72 -12.78 5.70
CA ILE A 121 -10.67 -12.91 6.73
C ILE A 121 -9.72 -14.07 6.41
N VAL A 122 -10.27 -15.22 6.00
CA VAL A 122 -9.48 -16.40 5.60
C VAL A 122 -8.60 -16.08 4.39
N TRP A 123 -9.19 -15.51 3.33
CA TRP A 123 -8.45 -15.13 2.13
C TRP A 123 -7.40 -14.04 2.40
N CYS A 124 -7.70 -13.08 3.28
CA CYS A 124 -6.76 -12.05 3.67
C CYS A 124 -5.55 -12.65 4.41
N THR A 125 -5.80 -13.61 5.30
CA THR A 125 -4.74 -14.30 6.06
C THR A 125 -3.82 -15.09 5.12
N ILE A 126 -4.40 -15.85 4.19
CA ILE A 126 -3.65 -16.59 3.16
C ILE A 126 -2.90 -15.62 2.24
N GLY A 127 -3.55 -14.53 1.83
CA GLY A 127 -2.98 -13.50 0.97
C GLY A 127 -1.76 -12.84 1.62
N LEU A 128 -1.84 -12.49 2.90
CA LEU A 128 -0.75 -11.91 3.66
C LEU A 128 0.44 -12.88 3.81
N ALA A 129 0.18 -14.18 3.98
CA ALA A 129 1.26 -15.18 4.01
C ALA A 129 1.95 -15.39 2.64
N LEU A 130 1.24 -15.13 1.53
CA LEU A 130 1.75 -15.31 0.17
C LEU A 130 2.32 -14.03 -0.46
N VAL A 131 1.95 -12.84 0.02
CA VAL A 131 2.34 -11.56 -0.58
C VAL A 131 3.86 -11.38 -0.61
N ASP A 132 4.55 -11.90 0.41
CA ASP A 132 6.02 -11.84 0.46
C ASP A 132 6.69 -12.73 -0.59
N LYS A 133 6.02 -13.78 -1.06
CA LYS A 133 6.52 -14.66 -2.13
C LYS A 133 6.12 -14.17 -3.53
N VAL A 134 4.91 -13.63 -3.70
CA VAL A 134 4.39 -13.25 -5.03
C VAL A 134 4.81 -11.84 -5.43
N GLY A 135 4.98 -10.94 -4.45
CA GLY A 135 5.16 -9.51 -4.65
C GLY A 135 3.85 -8.73 -4.51
N ARG A 136 3.91 -7.41 -4.61
CA ARG A 136 2.78 -6.51 -4.33
C ARG A 136 2.03 -6.11 -5.59
N ILE A 137 2.71 -5.96 -6.74
CA ILE A 137 2.06 -5.41 -7.95
C ILE A 137 1.27 -6.46 -8.71
N LYS A 138 1.79 -7.70 -8.81
CA LYS A 138 1.09 -8.78 -9.52
C LYS A 138 -0.29 -9.08 -8.92
N PRO A 139 -0.46 -9.20 -7.59
CA PRO A 139 -1.78 -9.39 -6.99
C PRO A 139 -2.71 -8.19 -7.19
N LEU A 140 -2.19 -6.96 -7.18
CA LEU A 140 -2.97 -5.75 -7.47
C LEU A 140 -3.51 -5.72 -8.90
N LEU A 141 -2.71 -6.15 -9.88
CA LEU A 141 -3.14 -6.24 -11.28
C LEU A 141 -4.25 -7.29 -11.46
N ILE A 142 -4.08 -8.48 -10.86
CA ILE A 142 -5.08 -9.55 -10.90
C ILE A 142 -6.36 -9.08 -10.20
N SER A 143 -6.22 -8.39 -9.06
CA SER A 143 -7.34 -7.80 -8.32
C SER A 143 -8.11 -6.80 -9.19
N ALA A 144 -7.44 -5.80 -9.77
CA ALA A 144 -8.10 -4.79 -10.59
C ALA A 144 -8.83 -5.39 -11.82
N ALA A 145 -8.21 -6.37 -12.49
CA ALA A 145 -8.84 -7.07 -13.61
C ALA A 145 -10.04 -7.93 -13.19
N GLY A 146 -9.93 -8.64 -12.07
CA GLY A 146 -11.01 -9.45 -11.51
C GLY A 146 -12.20 -8.62 -11.04
N LEU A 147 -11.93 -7.49 -10.37
CA LEU A 147 -12.93 -6.52 -9.94
C LEU A 147 -13.64 -5.89 -11.13
N ALA A 148 -12.89 -5.46 -12.15
CA ALA A 148 -13.49 -4.94 -13.39
C ALA A 148 -14.41 -5.98 -14.04
N THR A 149 -13.95 -7.23 -14.17
CA THR A 149 -14.74 -8.30 -14.81
C THR A 149 -16.02 -8.61 -14.03
N ALA A 150 -15.92 -8.76 -12.70
CA ALA A 150 -17.08 -9.04 -11.84
C ALA A 150 -18.11 -7.91 -11.87
N LEU A 151 -17.66 -6.65 -11.93
CA LEU A 151 -18.54 -5.49 -12.05
C LEU A 151 -19.17 -5.37 -13.43
N LEU A 152 -18.43 -5.66 -14.50
CA LEU A 152 -18.96 -5.65 -15.86
C LEU A 152 -20.09 -6.68 -16.02
N ILE A 153 -19.89 -7.90 -15.52
CA ILE A 153 -20.90 -8.96 -15.56
C ILE A 153 -22.14 -8.51 -14.76
N ASN A 154 -21.96 -8.00 -13.54
CA ASN A 154 -23.08 -7.47 -12.75
C ASN A 154 -23.81 -6.31 -13.44
N ALA A 155 -23.08 -5.41 -14.12
CA ALA A 155 -23.66 -4.28 -14.83
C ALA A 155 -24.52 -4.72 -16.03
N VAL A 156 -24.03 -5.68 -16.81
CA VAL A 156 -24.75 -6.26 -17.95
C VAL A 156 -25.98 -7.03 -17.46
N GLN A 157 -25.82 -7.86 -16.43
CA GLN A 157 -26.94 -8.61 -15.84
C GLN A 157 -27.99 -7.69 -15.23
N GLY A 158 -27.59 -6.56 -14.65
CA GLY A 158 -28.50 -5.55 -14.11
C GLY A 158 -29.31 -4.79 -15.18
N GLN A 159 -28.79 -4.62 -16.40
CA GLN A 159 -29.51 -3.95 -17.48
C GLN A 159 -30.68 -4.78 -18.03
N TYR A 160 -30.53 -6.11 -18.04
CA TYR A 160 -31.56 -7.05 -18.49
C TYR A 160 -32.25 -7.71 -17.29
N PHE A 161 -32.37 -6.99 -16.17
CA PHE A 161 -32.88 -7.56 -14.94
C PHE A 161 -34.36 -7.96 -15.10
N ASP A 162 -34.62 -9.27 -15.05
CA ASP A 162 -35.98 -9.82 -14.98
C ASP A 162 -36.16 -10.52 -13.64
N SER A 163 -37.11 -10.03 -12.83
CA SER A 163 -37.41 -10.57 -11.50
C SER A 163 -37.86 -12.03 -11.52
N ASN A 164 -38.32 -12.54 -12.67
CA ASN A 164 -38.72 -13.95 -12.81
C ASN A 164 -37.56 -14.89 -13.18
N ASN A 165 -36.35 -14.35 -13.44
CA ASN A 165 -35.20 -15.13 -13.88
C ASN A 165 -34.29 -15.53 -12.69
N GLY A 166 -34.71 -16.56 -11.96
CA GLY A 166 -33.93 -17.11 -10.83
C GLY A 166 -32.45 -17.42 -11.13
N PRO A 167 -32.08 -17.97 -12.31
CA PRO A 167 -30.68 -18.16 -12.70
C PRO A 167 -29.83 -16.88 -12.80
N GLN A 168 -30.35 -15.81 -13.38
CA GLN A 168 -29.64 -14.53 -13.51
C GLN A 168 -29.23 -13.99 -12.14
N LEU A 169 -30.13 -14.16 -11.19
CA LEU A 169 -30.02 -13.62 -9.86
C LEU A 169 -29.02 -14.41 -9.00
N ARG A 170 -28.98 -15.73 -9.12
CA ARG A 170 -27.91 -16.58 -8.54
C ARG A 170 -26.53 -16.21 -9.08
N ASN A 171 -26.44 -15.90 -10.37
CA ASN A 171 -25.19 -15.44 -10.97
C ASN A 171 -24.71 -14.12 -10.37
N MET A 172 -25.60 -13.15 -10.11
CA MET A 172 -25.21 -11.88 -9.46
C MET A 172 -24.65 -12.12 -8.05
N VAL A 173 -25.26 -13.03 -7.27
CA VAL A 173 -24.73 -13.42 -5.96
C VAL A 173 -23.35 -14.04 -6.09
N ALA A 174 -23.16 -14.97 -7.03
CA ALA A 174 -21.87 -15.61 -7.27
C ALA A 174 -20.79 -14.58 -7.69
N MET A 175 -21.15 -13.61 -8.53
CA MET A 175 -20.24 -12.53 -8.92
C MET A 175 -19.90 -11.61 -7.75
N ASN A 176 -20.80 -11.43 -6.77
CA ASN A 176 -20.51 -10.68 -5.55
C ASN A 176 -19.47 -11.42 -4.66
N PHE A 177 -19.61 -12.73 -4.49
CA PHE A 177 -18.58 -13.53 -3.83
C PHE A 177 -17.23 -13.48 -4.55
N LEU A 178 -17.26 -13.54 -5.89
CA LEU A 178 -16.06 -13.43 -6.72
C LEU A 178 -15.42 -12.04 -6.62
N PHE A 179 -16.23 -10.97 -6.56
CA PHE A 179 -15.76 -9.62 -6.29
C PHE A 179 -15.05 -9.53 -4.94
N SER A 180 -15.64 -10.06 -3.86
CA SER A 180 -15.00 -10.10 -2.53
C SER A 180 -13.67 -10.84 -2.55
N PHE A 181 -13.58 -11.97 -3.26
CA PHE A 181 -12.33 -12.69 -3.44
C PHE A 181 -11.26 -11.84 -4.14
N PHE A 182 -11.60 -11.25 -5.31
CA PHE A 182 -10.68 -10.39 -6.04
C PHE A 182 -10.37 -9.07 -5.35
N TYR A 183 -11.20 -8.60 -4.41
CA TYR A 183 -10.93 -7.41 -3.60
C TYR A 183 -9.84 -7.67 -2.56
N THR A 184 -9.63 -8.92 -2.15
CA THR A 184 -8.70 -9.28 -1.07
C THR A 184 -7.31 -8.69 -1.26
N PRO A 185 -6.62 -8.83 -2.41
CA PRO A 185 -5.31 -8.22 -2.63
C PRO A 185 -5.29 -6.70 -2.51
N LEU A 186 -6.27 -6.01 -3.11
CA LEU A 186 -6.41 -4.57 -2.95
C LEU A 186 -6.59 -4.20 -1.47
N GLY A 187 -7.39 -4.98 -0.74
CA GLY A 187 -7.73 -4.77 0.66
C GLY A 187 -6.55 -4.81 1.63
N TYR A 188 -5.58 -5.72 1.49
CA TYR A 188 -4.41 -5.74 2.38
C TYR A 188 -3.22 -4.93 1.82
N ILE A 189 -3.04 -4.88 0.50
CA ILE A 189 -1.91 -4.16 -0.12
C ILE A 189 -2.13 -2.64 -0.04
N SER A 190 -3.37 -2.15 -0.06
CA SER A 190 -3.62 -0.70 0.09
C SER A 190 -3.14 -0.15 1.43
N TRP A 191 -3.01 -0.98 2.47
CA TRP A 191 -2.47 -0.59 3.77
C TRP A 191 -0.98 -0.91 3.90
N ALA A 192 -0.52 -2.04 3.36
CA ALA A 192 0.89 -2.42 3.42
C ALA A 192 1.77 -1.52 2.55
N TYR A 193 1.33 -1.21 1.31
CA TYR A 193 2.13 -0.49 0.33
C TYR A 193 2.47 0.95 0.75
N PRO A 194 1.54 1.77 1.30
CA PRO A 194 1.90 3.09 1.82
C PRO A 194 2.79 3.02 3.06
N ALA A 195 2.67 1.97 3.89
CA ALA A 195 3.56 1.74 5.02
C ALA A 195 5.00 1.43 4.57
N GLU A 196 5.16 0.76 3.42
CA GLU A 196 6.46 0.49 2.79
C GLU A 196 7.10 1.73 2.13
N ILE A 197 6.33 2.79 1.83
CA ILE A 197 6.77 3.93 1.00
C ILE A 197 6.88 5.28 1.75
N PHE A 198 6.30 5.41 2.95
CA PHE A 198 6.27 6.63 3.81
C PHE A 198 5.43 7.84 3.30
N PRO A 199 4.71 8.60 4.17
CA PRO A 199 4.25 8.36 5.56
C PRO A 199 2.72 8.07 5.67
N ILE A 200 2.33 7.40 6.76
CA ILE A 200 0.95 6.99 7.11
C ILE A 200 -0.02 8.20 7.21
N GLU A 201 0.48 9.38 7.54
CA GLU A 201 -0.31 10.60 7.81
C GLU A 201 -1.08 11.11 6.57
N CYS A 202 -0.54 10.89 5.37
CA CYS A 202 -1.18 11.32 4.14
C CYS A 202 -2.20 10.32 3.57
N CYS A 203 -2.17 9.08 4.06
CA CYS A 203 -3.12 8.03 3.65
C CYS A 203 -4.56 8.41 4.02
N ALA A 204 -4.73 9.17 5.12
CA ALA A 204 -6.01 9.70 5.55
C ALA A 204 -6.64 10.64 4.50
N LEU A 205 -5.84 11.45 3.80
CA LEU A 205 -6.33 12.37 2.77
C LEU A 205 -6.84 11.61 1.53
N GLY A 206 -6.10 10.59 1.09
CA GLY A 206 -6.51 9.74 -0.04
C GLY A 206 -7.84 9.03 0.26
N ASN A 207 -7.95 8.46 1.46
CA ASN A 207 -9.21 7.88 1.93
C ASN A 207 -10.32 8.92 2.08
N ALA A 208 -10.03 10.13 2.57
CA ALA A 208 -11.03 11.18 2.72
C ALA A 208 -11.60 11.63 1.37
N ILE A 209 -10.75 11.82 0.35
CA ILE A 209 -11.18 12.20 -1.00
C ILE A 209 -12.03 11.10 -1.65
N ALA A 210 -11.60 9.84 -1.52
CA ALA A 210 -12.34 8.71 -2.07
C ALA A 210 -13.65 8.45 -1.33
N THR A 211 -13.65 8.59 0.00
CA THR A 211 -14.85 8.48 0.85
C THR A 211 -15.84 9.62 0.59
N PHE A 212 -15.35 10.85 0.40
CA PHE A 212 -16.19 12.00 0.05
C PHE A 212 -16.94 11.76 -1.25
N LYS A 213 -16.28 11.26 -2.30
CA LYS A 213 -16.97 10.87 -3.55
C LYS A 213 -17.94 9.72 -3.33
N ASN A 214 -17.55 8.73 -2.52
CA ASN A 214 -18.40 7.60 -2.22
C ASN A 214 -19.68 7.96 -1.44
N TRP A 215 -19.67 9.06 -0.68
CA TRP A 215 -20.85 9.58 0.00
C TRP A 215 -21.89 10.17 -0.96
N PHE A 216 -21.50 10.58 -2.17
CA PHE A 216 -22.44 10.96 -3.24
C PHE A 216 -22.95 9.75 -4.05
N SER A 217 -22.35 8.56 -3.88
CA SER A 217 -22.77 7.34 -4.58
C SER A 217 -24.25 6.97 -4.35
N PRO A 218 -24.84 7.07 -3.14
CA PRO A 218 -26.25 6.72 -2.93
C PRO A 218 -27.23 7.63 -3.70
N GLN A 219 -26.89 8.91 -3.87
CA GLN A 219 -27.71 9.89 -4.60
C GLN A 219 -27.51 9.79 -6.12
N ALA A 220 -26.33 9.37 -6.57
CA ALA A 220 -26.10 9.00 -7.96
C ALA A 220 -26.81 7.68 -8.33
N LEU A 221 -26.96 6.75 -7.37
CA LEU A 221 -27.59 5.45 -7.60
C LEU A 221 -29.11 5.56 -7.81
N SER A 222 -29.78 6.47 -7.10
CA SER A 222 -31.22 6.70 -7.27
C SER A 222 -31.59 7.30 -8.64
N SER A 223 -30.60 7.84 -9.36
CA SER A 223 -30.79 8.44 -10.69
C SER A 223 -30.21 7.60 -11.83
N VAL A 224 -29.24 6.71 -11.56
CA VAL A 224 -28.45 5.99 -12.58
C VAL A 224 -28.57 4.46 -12.47
N GLU A 225 -29.19 3.92 -11.42
CA GLU A 225 -29.43 2.48 -11.20
C GLU A 225 -28.19 1.60 -11.52
N PHE A 226 -28.39 0.52 -12.30
CA PHE A 226 -27.35 -0.44 -12.68
C PHE A 226 -26.28 0.15 -13.61
N LYS A 227 -26.54 1.30 -14.26
CA LYS A 227 -25.54 1.96 -15.12
C LYS A 227 -24.35 2.48 -14.29
N TYR A 228 -24.53 2.64 -12.98
CA TYR A 228 -23.48 3.10 -12.08
C TYR A 228 -22.35 2.06 -11.92
N PHE A 229 -22.61 0.77 -12.13
CA PHE A 229 -21.57 -0.27 -12.13
C PHE A 229 -20.55 -0.09 -13.26
N TYR A 230 -20.94 0.49 -14.41
CA TYR A 230 -20.00 0.81 -15.50
C TYR A 230 -18.98 1.88 -15.10
N VAL A 231 -19.35 2.80 -14.20
CA VAL A 231 -18.42 3.83 -13.72
C VAL A 231 -17.29 3.19 -12.91
N PHE A 232 -17.63 2.25 -12.02
CA PHE A 232 -16.62 1.51 -11.26
C PHE A 232 -15.80 0.56 -12.13
N PHE A 233 -16.40 -0.05 -13.16
CA PHE A 233 -15.66 -0.79 -14.16
C PHE A 233 -14.55 0.08 -14.78
N CYS A 234 -14.89 1.29 -15.25
CA CYS A 234 -13.91 2.22 -15.81
C CYS A 234 -12.82 2.60 -14.78
N PHE A 235 -13.19 2.84 -13.52
CA PHE A 235 -12.21 3.13 -12.46
C PHE A 235 -11.27 1.95 -12.18
N ASN A 236 -11.75 0.71 -12.22
CA ASN A 236 -10.89 -0.46 -12.04
C ASN A 236 -9.95 -0.68 -13.25
N ILE A 237 -10.37 -0.34 -14.47
CA ILE A 237 -9.47 -0.33 -15.64
C ILE A 237 -8.40 0.76 -15.50
N ILE A 238 -8.77 1.96 -15.06
CA ILE A 238 -7.81 3.04 -14.78
C ILE A 238 -6.84 2.60 -13.68
N ALA A 239 -7.34 1.96 -12.60
CA ALA A 239 -6.50 1.42 -11.53
C ALA A 239 -5.51 0.38 -12.07
N PHE A 240 -5.96 -0.55 -12.91
CA PHE A 240 -5.11 -1.54 -13.57
C PHE A 240 -3.97 -0.88 -14.37
N LEU A 241 -4.29 0.11 -15.21
CA LEU A 241 -3.29 0.85 -15.97
C LEU A 241 -2.33 1.61 -15.04
N CYS A 242 -2.86 2.21 -13.97
CA CYS A 242 -2.04 2.91 -12.99
C CYS A 242 -1.05 1.95 -12.31
N TYR A 243 -1.50 0.78 -11.87
CA TYR A 243 -0.65 -0.24 -11.26
C TYR A 243 0.39 -0.77 -12.22
N TRP A 244 0.06 -0.92 -13.50
CA TRP A 244 1.00 -1.41 -14.51
C TRP A 244 2.12 -0.39 -14.81
N PHE A 245 1.78 0.89 -14.96
CA PHE A 245 2.74 1.90 -15.42
C PHE A 245 3.49 2.63 -14.30
N PHE A 246 2.83 2.92 -13.17
CA PHE A 246 3.37 3.86 -12.19
C PHE A 246 3.84 3.22 -10.89
N TYR A 247 3.38 2.00 -10.57
CA TYR A 247 3.68 1.36 -9.30
C TYR A 247 4.91 0.46 -9.42
N PRO A 248 6.03 0.81 -8.77
CA PRO A 248 7.18 -0.08 -8.72
C PRO A 248 6.93 -1.25 -7.76
N GLU A 249 7.55 -2.39 -8.07
CA GLU A 249 7.55 -3.58 -7.21
C GLU A 249 8.44 -3.36 -5.98
N THR A 250 7.90 -3.67 -4.80
CA THR A 250 8.53 -3.44 -3.49
C THR A 250 9.03 -4.73 -2.85
N LYS A 251 8.76 -5.89 -3.46
CA LYS A 251 9.17 -7.20 -2.95
C LYS A 251 10.69 -7.28 -2.70
N GLY A 252 11.05 -7.66 -1.47
CA GLY A 252 12.44 -7.93 -1.09
C GLY A 252 13.34 -6.70 -1.06
N LYS A 253 12.75 -5.49 -1.06
CA LYS A 253 13.47 -4.23 -0.91
C LYS A 253 13.43 -3.78 0.54
N THR A 254 14.57 -3.41 1.09
CA THR A 254 14.63 -2.79 2.42
C THR A 254 14.10 -1.36 2.37
N LEU A 255 13.70 -0.78 3.51
CA LEU A 255 13.21 0.60 3.59
C LEU A 255 14.21 1.59 2.99
N GLU A 256 15.50 1.31 3.08
CA GLU A 256 16.61 2.10 2.55
C GLU A 256 16.70 2.00 1.03
N GLN A 257 16.50 0.81 0.45
CA GLN A 257 16.45 0.61 -1.00
C GLN A 257 15.20 1.26 -1.62
N MET A 258 14.12 1.38 -0.84
CA MET A 258 12.98 2.22 -1.22
C MET A 258 13.37 3.70 -1.27
N VAL A 259 14.36 4.13 -0.46
CA VAL A 259 14.89 5.49 -0.54
C VAL A 259 15.55 5.76 -1.89
N GLU A 260 16.37 4.80 -2.34
CA GLU A 260 17.06 4.79 -3.64
C GLU A 260 16.12 4.66 -4.85
N LEU A 261 15.11 3.78 -4.78
CA LEU A 261 14.14 3.53 -5.86
C LEU A 261 13.36 4.78 -6.29
N PHE A 262 13.17 5.73 -5.37
CA PHE A 262 12.50 7.01 -5.64
C PHE A 262 13.48 8.18 -5.73
N GLY A 263 14.78 7.94 -5.86
CA GLY A 263 15.79 8.95 -6.21
C GLY A 263 16.31 9.80 -5.04
N ASN A 264 16.12 9.37 -3.79
CA ASN A 264 16.82 9.97 -2.66
C ASN A 264 18.03 9.07 -2.35
N GLN A 265 19.23 9.44 -2.81
CA GLN A 265 20.44 8.68 -2.45
C GLN A 265 21.01 9.32 -1.18
N LEU A 266 20.77 8.70 -0.03
CA LEU A 266 21.30 9.22 1.24
C LEU A 266 22.46 8.39 1.80
N VAL A 267 22.50 7.06 1.57
CA VAL A 267 23.63 6.21 2.01
C VAL A 267 23.77 4.97 1.10
N PRO A 268 24.97 4.63 0.58
CA PRO A 268 25.21 3.38 -0.13
C PRO A 268 25.18 2.16 0.80
N HIS A 269 24.61 1.06 0.32
CA HIS A 269 24.34 -0.17 1.08
C HIS A 269 25.61 -1.00 1.28
N ALA A 270 25.99 -1.27 2.54
CA ALA A 270 27.19 -2.06 2.83
C ALA A 270 27.03 -3.56 2.53
N LEU A 271 25.79 -4.07 2.50
CA LEU A 271 25.48 -5.50 2.35
C LEU A 271 25.49 -6.01 0.91
N GLN A 272 25.32 -5.14 -0.10
CA GLN A 272 25.26 -5.55 -1.51
C GLN A 272 26.48 -5.15 -2.34
N ASP A 273 27.26 -4.17 -1.89
CA ASP A 273 28.48 -3.75 -2.58
C ASP A 273 29.57 -3.33 -1.57
N PRO A 274 30.32 -4.30 -1.02
CA PRO A 274 31.41 -4.03 -0.09
C PRO A 274 32.50 -3.14 -0.71
N ALA A 275 32.60 -3.09 -2.05
CA ALA A 275 33.52 -2.21 -2.76
C ALA A 275 33.02 -0.77 -2.80
N ALA A 276 31.72 -0.53 -3.03
CA ALA A 276 31.16 0.82 -2.94
C ALA A 276 31.22 1.39 -1.51
N ALA A 277 31.00 0.53 -0.49
CA ALA A 277 31.13 0.90 0.91
C ALA A 277 32.57 1.23 1.30
N SER A 278 33.56 0.44 0.86
CA SER A 278 34.98 0.73 1.11
C SER A 278 35.45 1.98 0.36
N THR A 279 34.95 2.23 -0.85
CA THR A 279 35.28 3.44 -1.61
C THR A 279 34.69 4.70 -0.98
N ALA A 280 33.51 4.61 -0.37
CA ALA A 280 32.92 5.70 0.39
C ALA A 280 33.72 6.00 1.67
N ILE A 281 34.20 4.96 2.37
CA ILE A 281 35.09 5.06 3.54
C ILE A 281 36.43 5.70 3.15
N GLU A 282 37.05 5.26 2.05
CA GLU A 282 38.32 5.82 1.56
C GLU A 282 38.19 7.30 1.18
N LYS A 283 37.02 7.67 0.64
CA LYS A 283 36.71 9.06 0.28
C LYS A 283 36.44 9.92 1.51
N GLU A 284 35.87 9.36 2.57
CA GLU A 284 35.67 10.02 3.87
C GLU A 284 37.01 10.18 4.63
N GLU A 285 37.88 9.17 4.65
CA GLU A 285 39.22 9.24 5.24
C GLU A 285 40.13 10.26 4.53
N LYS A 286 40.11 10.30 3.20
CA LYS A 286 40.85 11.32 2.43
C LYS A 286 40.33 12.74 2.70
N LEU A 287 39.01 12.91 2.83
CA LEU A 287 38.41 14.20 3.18
C LEU A 287 38.77 14.65 4.61
N HIS A 288 38.93 13.71 5.55
CA HIS A 288 39.40 14.00 6.90
C HIS A 288 40.89 14.33 6.95
N ALA A 289 41.71 13.70 6.11
CA ALA A 289 43.15 13.99 6.00
C ALA A 289 43.45 15.35 5.34
N GLU A 290 42.63 15.81 4.40
CA GLU A 290 42.77 17.14 3.77
C GLU A 290 42.29 18.30 4.65
N VAL A 291 41.56 18.02 5.73
CA VAL A 291 40.96 19.03 6.63
C VAL A 291 41.70 19.12 7.98
N ALA A 292 42.64 18.22 8.25
CA ALA A 292 43.58 18.27 9.39
C ALA A 292 44.82 19.10 9.03
#